data_AF-A0A2V7ULJ6-F1
#
_entry.id   AF-A0A2V7ULJ6-F1
#
_cell.length_a   1.000
_cell.length_b   1.000
_cell.length_c   1.000
_cell.angle_alpha   90.00
_cell.angle_beta   90.00
_cell.angle_gamma   90.00
#
_symmetry.space_group_name_H-M   'P 1'
#
loop_
_entity.id
_entity.type
_entity.pdbx_description
1 polymer ?
#
loop_
_entity_poly.entity_id
_entity_poly.type
_entity_poly.pdbx_seq_one_letter_code
_entity_poly.pdbx_strand_id
1 'polypeptide(L)'
;MKRGSTARLALLMLFFCSGPLLAAPRLLRNAYSFPAQAHAGDPLLLLADGLAAPVRVFFSNGTTPTVEATPVLIDASRGTILVHVPAGAVTGNMKISAAGVDSPLYYFRILPGTFTQGTDAVSGQATSGATPIANVLALLVRDTGCALPAVQDFGLTDATGHYTLHGIDGAYVLYAFPPAGSGLSALAPTASLTASPTTLNLPLTAGTSVTGRVVDAATPTQGIAGARVSFNGPAAEETLADTSGNFSGRLLAGSWKVEIQPPPGDSHAFYKVFVTVSGTSQNFGNVPLSTGVRVSGLLTRQSDGTPLAGAEVNAFGADFCCGKLDKKYSTGDGSYSLIVPQNTTIEPLVVFDDQSVIADVTGGNQAIGTSNVVLNLSAVEAAFITGTATDLTFLNGIRTLQILATSGGHPAAFSIVCADGTYRMRVPPSASGYLLGTTTTDTGPAYALQTWNNTMAGTYFPCEGVLVPAPTVGGTTA
;
A
#
# COMPACT_ATOMS: atom_id res chain seq x y z
N MET A 1 -32.05 75.85 -1.41
CA MET A 1 -31.95 75.40 -2.81
C MET A 1 -30.51 74.93 -3.06
N LYS A 2 -30.33 73.65 -3.42
CA LYS A 2 -29.15 73.02 -4.06
C LYS A 2 -27.78 72.95 -3.34
N ARG A 3 -27.37 71.67 -3.17
CA ARG A 3 -26.03 71.04 -3.31
C ARG A 3 -24.97 71.39 -2.24
N GLY A 4 -24.31 70.47 -1.53
CA GLY A 4 -24.16 69.02 -1.65
C GLY A 4 -22.69 68.63 -1.88
N SER A 5 -22.19 67.68 -1.08
CA SER A 5 -21.03 66.79 -1.36
C SER A 5 -19.63 67.44 -1.24
N THR A 6 -18.57 66.84 -0.69
CA THR A 6 -18.27 65.44 -0.35
C THR A 6 -17.02 65.40 0.54
N ALA A 7 -17.07 64.64 1.64
CA ALA A 7 -15.87 64.19 2.34
C ALA A 7 -15.23 63.03 1.54
N ARG A 8 -13.94 63.14 1.25
CA ARG A 8 -13.15 62.07 0.62
C ARG A 8 -12.88 60.98 1.66
N LEU A 9 -13.54 59.83 1.51
CA LEU A 9 -13.20 58.58 2.20
C LEU A 9 -12.19 57.83 1.31
N ALA A 10 -10.97 57.66 1.81
CA ALA A 10 -9.95 56.84 1.16
C ALA A 10 -10.30 55.35 1.39
N LEU A 11 -10.66 54.64 0.32
CA LEU A 11 -10.86 53.20 0.35
C LEU A 11 -9.52 52.51 0.03
N LEU A 12 -8.94 51.89 1.06
CA LEU A 12 -7.79 51.00 0.97
C LEU A 12 -8.25 49.69 0.29
N MET A 13 -7.95 49.51 -1.00
CA MET A 13 -8.15 48.22 -1.67
C MET A 13 -7.01 47.25 -1.28
N LEU A 14 -7.30 46.35 -0.34
CA LEU A 14 -6.55 45.11 -0.17
C LEU A 14 -6.90 44.18 -1.34
N PHE A 15 -6.02 44.12 -2.34
CA PHE A 15 -6.00 43.01 -3.29
C PHE A 15 -5.52 41.76 -2.53
N PHE A 16 -6.46 41.00 -1.96
CA PHE A 16 -6.20 39.58 -1.72
C PHE A 16 -6.15 38.90 -3.07
N CYS A 17 -4.93 38.55 -3.51
CA CYS A 17 -4.74 37.54 -4.54
C CYS A 17 -5.25 36.21 -3.95
N SER A 18 -6.57 35.99 -4.02
CA SER A 18 -7.17 34.69 -3.76
C SER A 18 -6.85 33.78 -4.95
N GLY A 19 -5.61 33.30 -5.02
CA GLY A 19 -5.36 32.03 -5.70
C GLY A 19 -6.23 30.95 -5.06
N PRO A 20 -6.59 29.88 -5.80
CA PRO A 20 -7.28 28.77 -5.18
C PRO A 20 -6.47 28.30 -3.97
N LEU A 21 -7.11 28.23 -2.80
CA LEU A 21 -6.53 27.60 -1.61
C LEU A 21 -6.27 26.15 -1.98
N LEU A 22 -5.03 25.83 -2.33
CA LEU A 22 -4.61 24.46 -2.58
C LEU A 22 -4.55 23.76 -1.22
N ALA A 23 -5.29 22.66 -1.08
CA ALA A 23 -5.19 21.81 0.09
C ALA A 23 -3.76 21.27 0.19
N ALA A 24 -3.22 21.21 1.40
CA ALA A 24 -1.93 20.57 1.64
C ALA A 24 -1.99 19.10 1.19
N PRO A 25 -0.97 18.60 0.48
CA PRO A 25 -0.96 17.21 0.03
C PRO A 25 -0.95 16.29 1.24
N ARG A 26 -1.69 15.17 1.16
CA ARG A 26 -1.73 14.16 2.22
C ARG A 26 -1.28 12.82 1.69
N LEU A 27 -0.33 12.20 2.39
CA LEU A 27 0.05 10.83 2.12
C LEU A 27 -1.10 9.89 2.51
N LEU A 28 -1.60 9.13 1.53
CA LEU A 28 -2.66 8.13 1.69
C LEU A 28 -2.09 6.78 2.10
N ARG A 29 -0.95 6.38 1.51
CA ARG A 29 -0.20 5.14 1.79
C ARG A 29 1.15 5.10 1.06
N ASN A 30 2.07 4.25 1.53
CA ASN A 30 3.09 3.63 0.69
C ASN A 30 2.53 2.31 0.15
N ALA A 31 2.59 2.10 -1.17
CA ALA A 31 1.95 0.93 -1.78
C ALA A 31 2.76 -0.38 -1.63
N TYR A 32 4.08 -0.29 -1.39
CA TYR A 32 4.98 -1.45 -1.51
C TYR A 32 6.06 -1.59 -0.42
N SER A 33 6.05 -0.78 0.64
CA SER A 33 6.91 -1.00 1.81
C SER A 33 6.10 -1.00 3.10
N PHE A 34 6.09 -2.16 3.77
CA PHE A 34 5.69 -2.25 5.17
C PHE A 34 6.87 -1.86 6.06
N PRO A 35 6.59 -1.18 7.17
CA PRO A 35 6.22 0.24 7.33
C PRO A 35 7.11 1.23 6.55
N ALA A 36 6.89 2.54 6.70
CA ALA A 36 7.57 3.64 6.00
C ALA A 36 9.09 3.65 6.19
N GLN A 37 9.77 2.76 5.46
CA GLN A 37 11.19 2.54 5.54
C GLN A 37 11.75 2.14 4.18
N ALA A 38 13.04 2.42 4.00
CA ALA A 38 13.82 1.98 2.86
C ALA A 38 15.32 2.19 3.12
N HIS A 39 16.15 1.63 2.27
CA HIS A 39 17.55 1.98 2.16
C HIS A 39 17.72 3.26 1.34
N ALA A 40 18.88 3.92 1.49
CA ALA A 40 19.25 4.96 0.55
C ALA A 40 19.33 4.38 -0.88
N GLY A 41 18.75 5.08 -1.84
CA GLY A 41 18.63 4.66 -3.24
C GLY A 41 17.38 3.84 -3.57
N ASP A 42 16.65 3.31 -2.58
CA ASP A 42 15.45 2.50 -2.84
C ASP A 42 14.41 3.33 -3.61
N PRO A 43 13.78 2.78 -4.67
CA PRO A 43 12.65 3.41 -5.31
C PRO A 43 11.39 3.26 -4.43
N LEU A 44 10.58 4.31 -4.37
CA LEU A 44 9.37 4.37 -3.57
C LEU A 44 8.18 4.79 -4.42
N LEU A 45 7.07 4.06 -4.28
CA LEU A 45 5.74 4.51 -4.72
C LEU A 45 4.95 5.06 -3.53
N LEU A 46 4.82 6.38 -3.51
CA LEU A 46 3.99 7.12 -2.58
C LEU A 46 2.64 7.40 -3.21
N LEU A 47 1.56 7.20 -2.45
CA LEU A 47 0.21 7.53 -2.88
C LEU A 47 -0.29 8.69 -2.04
N ALA A 48 -0.74 9.75 -2.71
CA ALA A 48 -1.13 11.00 -2.09
C ALA A 48 -2.37 11.61 -2.75
N ASP A 49 -3.01 12.54 -2.04
CA ASP A 49 -4.01 13.46 -2.58
C ASP A 49 -3.47 14.90 -2.61
N GLY A 50 -4.25 15.84 -3.14
CA GLY A 50 -3.89 17.27 -3.16
C GLY A 50 -2.66 17.60 -4.01
N LEU A 51 -2.29 16.71 -4.94
CA LEU A 51 -1.10 16.90 -5.78
C LEU A 51 -1.35 17.98 -6.83
N ALA A 52 -0.51 19.01 -6.78
CA ALA A 52 -0.42 20.07 -7.76
C ALA A 52 1.06 20.31 -8.09
N ALA A 53 1.39 20.40 -9.37
CA ALA A 53 2.75 20.66 -9.80
C ALA A 53 3.20 22.09 -9.42
N PRO A 54 4.49 22.31 -9.08
CA PRO A 54 5.54 21.30 -8.91
C PRO A 54 5.35 20.47 -7.63
N VAL A 55 5.67 19.18 -7.69
CA VAL A 55 5.70 18.27 -6.54
C VAL A 55 7.14 17.95 -6.18
N ARG A 56 7.47 18.02 -4.89
CA ARG A 56 8.79 17.75 -4.31
C ARG A 56 8.63 16.84 -3.10
N VAL A 57 9.59 15.95 -2.88
CA VAL A 57 9.60 15.07 -1.71
C VAL A 57 10.90 15.27 -0.95
N PHE A 58 10.80 15.42 0.37
CA PHE A 58 11.95 15.68 1.23
C PHE A 58 12.05 14.64 2.34
N PHE A 59 13.27 14.21 2.62
CA PHE A 59 13.65 13.31 3.70
C PHE A 59 14.54 14.02 4.73
N SER A 60 14.60 13.49 5.94
CA SER A 60 15.45 14.00 7.02
C SER A 60 16.93 13.79 6.71
N ASN A 61 17.78 14.77 7.05
CA ASN A 61 19.24 14.59 7.17
C ASN A 61 19.71 14.47 8.63
N GLY A 62 18.78 14.35 9.58
CA GLY A 62 19.03 14.45 11.03
C GLY A 62 18.51 15.76 11.63
N THR A 63 18.13 16.71 10.78
CA THR A 63 17.34 17.90 11.09
C THR A 63 16.12 17.93 10.18
N THR A 64 14.94 18.27 10.71
CA THR A 64 13.61 18.29 10.05
C THR A 64 13.68 18.61 8.54
N PRO A 65 12.91 17.91 7.68
CA PRO A 65 13.31 17.38 6.37
C PRO A 65 14.12 18.35 5.50
N THR A 66 15.27 17.88 5.00
CA THR A 66 16.36 18.71 4.47
C THR A 66 17.12 18.08 3.29
N VAL A 67 16.82 16.83 2.91
CA VAL A 67 17.34 16.20 1.68
C VAL A 67 16.20 16.02 0.70
N GLU A 68 16.29 16.62 -0.47
CA GLU A 68 15.28 16.45 -1.52
C GLU A 68 15.54 15.16 -2.32
N ALA A 69 14.47 14.42 -2.61
CA ALA A 69 14.52 13.27 -3.49
C ALA A 69 14.55 13.70 -4.95
N THR A 70 15.41 13.06 -5.75
CA THR A 70 15.51 13.29 -7.19
C THR A 70 15.85 11.99 -7.90
N PRO A 71 15.21 11.65 -9.04
CA PRO A 71 14.08 12.36 -9.67
C PRO A 71 12.77 12.21 -8.87
N VAL A 72 11.80 13.07 -9.18
CA VAL A 72 10.40 12.94 -8.73
C VAL A 72 9.51 12.84 -9.97
N LEU A 73 8.88 11.68 -10.16
CA LEU A 73 7.85 11.49 -11.17
C LEU A 73 6.48 11.53 -10.50
N ILE A 74 5.52 12.14 -11.19
CA ILE A 74 4.16 12.34 -10.67
C ILE A 74 3.12 11.95 -11.70
N ASP A 75 2.10 11.24 -11.23
CA ASP A 75 0.81 11.13 -11.91
C ASP A 75 -0.26 11.63 -10.96
N ALA A 76 -0.59 12.92 -11.07
CA ALA A 76 -1.56 13.57 -10.21
C ALA A 76 -2.98 13.00 -10.36
N SER A 77 -3.31 12.44 -11.54
CA SER A 77 -4.63 11.84 -11.78
C SER A 77 -4.83 10.54 -10.98
N ARG A 78 -3.74 9.78 -10.84
CA ARG A 78 -3.68 8.57 -10.01
C ARG A 78 -3.26 8.88 -8.56
N GLY A 79 -2.89 10.13 -8.28
CA GLY A 79 -2.34 10.55 -7.00
C GLY A 79 -1.08 9.76 -6.63
N THR A 80 -0.20 9.49 -7.60
CA THR A 80 1.04 8.72 -7.39
C THR A 80 2.26 9.62 -7.50
N ILE A 81 3.26 9.32 -6.67
CA ILE A 81 4.60 9.92 -6.71
C ILE A 81 5.61 8.79 -6.69
N LEU A 82 6.55 8.79 -7.62
CA LEU A 82 7.68 7.89 -7.65
C LEU A 82 8.98 8.66 -7.43
N VAL A 83 9.77 8.21 -6.47
CA VAL A 83 11.03 8.83 -6.08
C VAL A 83 12.07 7.78 -5.73
N HIS A 84 13.34 8.15 -5.74
CA HIS A 84 14.37 7.41 -5.02
C HIS A 84 14.61 8.06 -3.65
N VAL A 85 14.84 7.24 -2.62
CA VAL A 85 15.34 7.74 -1.35
C VAL A 85 16.72 8.37 -1.58
N PRO A 86 16.91 9.65 -1.27
CA PRO A 86 18.15 10.34 -1.62
C PRO A 86 19.32 9.86 -0.75
N ALA A 87 20.52 9.89 -1.33
CA ALA A 87 21.75 9.68 -0.56
C ALA A 87 21.86 10.73 0.57
N GLY A 88 22.23 10.29 1.77
CA GLY A 88 22.30 11.15 2.95
C GLY A 88 20.98 11.33 3.71
N ALA A 89 19.88 10.71 3.26
CA ALA A 89 18.70 10.55 4.09
C ALA A 89 19.04 9.73 5.35
N VAL A 90 18.48 10.12 6.49
CA VAL A 90 18.54 9.37 7.75
C VAL A 90 17.13 9.21 8.33
N THR A 91 16.99 8.30 9.30
CA THR A 91 15.72 8.10 10.03
C THR A 91 15.22 9.42 10.62
N GLY A 92 13.97 9.77 10.34
CA GLY A 92 13.36 11.01 10.80
C GLY A 92 12.13 11.41 9.99
N ASN A 93 11.87 12.70 9.89
CA ASN A 93 10.68 13.22 9.22
C ASN A 93 10.86 13.30 7.69
N MET A 94 9.81 12.95 6.96
CA MET A 94 9.60 13.11 5.52
C MET A 94 8.43 14.07 5.28
N LYS A 95 8.44 14.82 4.17
CA LYS A 95 7.29 15.61 3.72
C LYS A 95 7.16 15.63 2.20
N ILE A 96 5.95 15.93 1.73
CA ILE A 96 5.64 16.21 0.33
C ILE A 96 5.28 17.69 0.23
N SER A 97 5.82 18.39 -0.77
CA SER A 97 5.45 19.76 -1.09
C SER A 97 4.80 19.78 -2.47
N ALA A 98 3.59 20.33 -2.58
CA ALA A 98 2.85 20.45 -3.82
C ALA A 98 2.48 21.91 -4.06
N ALA A 99 2.94 22.48 -5.18
CA ALA A 99 2.76 23.89 -5.52
C ALA A 99 3.13 24.88 -4.38
N GLY A 100 4.16 24.53 -3.60
CA GLY A 100 4.66 25.32 -2.47
C GLY A 100 3.89 25.12 -1.15
N VAL A 101 2.90 24.23 -1.10
CA VAL A 101 2.19 23.86 0.12
C VAL A 101 2.74 22.53 0.64
N ASP A 102 3.18 22.53 1.90
CA ASP A 102 3.76 21.35 2.55
C ASP A 102 2.69 20.47 3.22
N SER A 103 2.89 19.15 3.11
CA SER A 103 2.18 18.15 3.90
C SER A 103 2.53 18.26 5.40
N PRO A 104 1.74 17.63 6.29
CA PRO A 104 2.23 17.24 7.60
C PRO A 104 3.53 16.42 7.52
N LEU A 105 4.29 16.38 8.61
CA LEU A 105 5.49 15.55 8.70
C LEU A 105 5.11 14.09 8.91
N TYR A 106 5.77 13.20 8.18
CA TYR A 106 5.61 11.76 8.28
C TYR A 106 6.90 11.13 8.78
N TYR A 107 6.83 10.22 9.76
CA TYR A 107 8.01 9.48 10.17
C TYR A 107 8.43 8.48 9.08
N PHE A 108 9.73 8.44 8.77
CA PHE A 108 10.34 7.54 7.81
C PHE A 108 11.65 6.99 8.36
N ARG A 109 11.84 5.66 8.31
CA ARG A 109 13.05 4.98 8.79
C ARG A 109 14.00 4.70 7.63
N ILE A 110 15.27 5.07 7.78
CA ILE A 110 16.31 4.67 6.83
C ILE A 110 17.01 3.44 7.37
N LEU A 111 17.00 2.38 6.56
CA LEU A 111 17.64 1.11 6.88
C LEU A 111 19.15 1.18 6.60
N PRO A 112 19.98 0.47 7.39
CA PRO A 112 21.41 0.40 7.13
C PRO A 112 21.69 -0.29 5.79
N GLY A 113 22.65 0.24 5.03
CA GLY A 113 23.01 -0.26 3.70
C GLY A 113 22.47 0.61 2.57
N THR A 114 22.67 0.16 1.34
CA THR A 114 22.26 0.87 0.13
C THR A 114 21.53 -0.06 -0.81
N PHE A 115 20.52 0.47 -1.48
CA PHE A 115 19.86 -0.21 -2.58
C PHE A 115 20.86 -0.57 -3.67
N THR A 116 20.74 -1.77 -4.22
CA THR A 116 21.44 -2.15 -5.45
C THR A 116 20.38 -2.40 -6.52
N GLN A 117 20.28 -1.48 -7.48
CA GLN A 117 19.32 -1.58 -8.59
C GLN A 117 19.59 -2.80 -9.47
N GLY A 118 20.84 -3.25 -9.55
CA GLY A 118 21.29 -4.25 -10.50
C GLY A 118 21.54 -3.65 -11.88
N THR A 119 22.17 -4.44 -12.75
CA THR A 119 22.58 -4.01 -14.10
C THR A 119 21.76 -4.67 -15.21
N ASP A 120 20.98 -5.69 -14.88
CA ASP A 120 20.19 -6.43 -15.85
C ASP A 120 19.07 -5.53 -16.34
N ALA A 121 18.82 -5.54 -17.65
CA ALA A 121 17.95 -4.57 -18.28
C ALA A 121 16.73 -5.25 -18.90
N VAL A 122 15.57 -4.63 -18.72
CA VAL A 122 14.40 -4.84 -19.57
C VAL A 122 14.14 -3.57 -20.37
N SER A 123 14.02 -3.70 -21.68
CA SER A 123 13.81 -2.58 -22.59
C SER A 123 12.78 -2.91 -23.65
N GLY A 124 12.18 -1.90 -24.26
CA GLY A 124 11.23 -2.10 -25.34
C GLY A 124 10.57 -0.81 -25.75
N GLN A 125 9.44 -0.93 -26.46
CA GLN A 125 8.66 0.20 -26.95
C GLN A 125 7.20 0.05 -26.53
N ALA A 126 6.60 1.15 -26.05
CA ALA A 126 5.16 1.26 -25.84
C ALA A 126 4.49 1.79 -27.10
N THR A 127 3.46 1.09 -27.58
CA THR A 127 2.74 1.43 -28.81
C THR A 127 1.24 1.26 -28.67
N SER A 128 0.47 2.00 -29.47
CA SER A 128 -0.92 1.66 -29.79
C SER A 128 -1.01 1.32 -31.28
N GLY A 129 -1.17 0.04 -31.58
CA GLY A 129 -0.91 -0.45 -32.94
C GLY A 129 0.53 -0.18 -33.35
N ALA A 130 0.72 0.55 -34.45
CA ALA A 130 2.05 0.95 -34.94
C ALA A 130 2.53 2.31 -34.39
N THR A 131 1.71 3.02 -33.62
CA THR A 131 2.02 4.38 -33.14
C THR A 131 2.76 4.32 -31.81
N PRO A 132 3.98 4.86 -31.68
CA PRO A 132 4.68 4.95 -30.40
C PRO A 132 3.98 5.89 -29.42
N ILE A 133 4.08 5.59 -28.12
CA ILE A 133 3.44 6.39 -27.07
C ILE A 133 4.50 6.89 -26.09
N ALA A 134 4.67 8.21 -26.04
CA ALA A 134 5.51 8.87 -25.07
C ALA A 134 4.85 9.01 -23.70
N ASN A 135 5.66 9.19 -22.65
CA ASN A 135 5.24 9.45 -21.28
C ASN A 135 4.38 8.33 -20.65
N VAL A 136 4.47 7.10 -21.15
CA VAL A 136 3.93 5.93 -20.44
C VAL A 136 4.79 5.71 -19.21
N LEU A 137 4.17 5.72 -18.03
CA LEU A 137 4.86 5.39 -16.80
C LEU A 137 5.06 3.88 -16.72
N ALA A 138 6.31 3.45 -16.79
CA ALA A 138 6.73 2.08 -16.63
C ALA A 138 7.27 1.88 -15.21
N LEU A 139 6.73 0.91 -14.48
CA LEU A 139 7.07 0.58 -13.10
C LEU A 139 7.46 -0.90 -13.03
N LEU A 140 8.74 -1.17 -12.86
CA LEU A 140 9.27 -2.52 -12.70
C LEU A 140 9.13 -2.91 -11.24
N VAL A 141 8.32 -3.93 -10.99
CA VAL A 141 7.99 -4.40 -9.66
C VAL A 141 8.54 -5.81 -9.51
N ARG A 142 9.48 -5.97 -8.59
CA ARG A 142 10.12 -7.24 -8.27
C ARG A 142 9.19 -8.08 -7.43
N ASP A 143 9.01 -9.33 -7.83
CA ASP A 143 8.55 -10.36 -6.89
C ASP A 143 9.73 -10.73 -5.98
N THR A 144 9.71 -10.21 -4.76
CA THR A 144 10.80 -10.46 -3.80
C THR A 144 10.72 -11.84 -3.17
N GLY A 145 9.60 -12.55 -3.36
CA GLY A 145 9.41 -13.90 -2.85
C GLY A 145 9.28 -14.04 -1.34
N CYS A 146 9.50 -13.00 -0.50
CA CYS A 146 9.42 -13.09 0.97
C CYS A 146 8.36 -12.18 1.61
N ALA A 147 7.90 -11.16 0.88
CA ALA A 147 6.95 -10.15 1.31
C ALA A 147 6.46 -9.41 0.04
N LEU A 148 5.57 -8.44 0.20
CA LEU A 148 4.97 -7.68 -0.91
C LEU A 148 5.94 -7.37 -2.05
N PRO A 149 5.44 -7.36 -3.29
CA PRO A 149 6.24 -7.00 -4.43
C PRO A 149 6.85 -5.60 -4.21
N ALA A 150 8.15 -5.44 -4.50
CA ALA A 150 8.88 -4.21 -4.25
C ALA A 150 9.09 -3.47 -5.56
N VAL A 151 9.02 -2.14 -5.55
CA VAL A 151 9.46 -1.37 -6.71
C VAL A 151 10.97 -1.60 -6.88
N GLN A 152 11.39 -1.94 -8.10
CA GLN A 152 12.80 -2.12 -8.46
C GLN A 152 13.32 -0.92 -9.23
N ASP A 153 12.53 -0.44 -10.18
CA ASP A 153 12.88 0.69 -11.03
C ASP A 153 11.62 1.29 -11.65
N PHE A 154 11.71 2.53 -12.11
CA PHE A 154 10.62 3.21 -12.78
C PHE A 154 11.13 4.26 -13.76
N GLY A 155 10.32 4.56 -14.77
CA GLY A 155 10.67 5.55 -15.78
C GLY A 155 9.49 5.92 -16.68
N LEU A 156 9.70 6.93 -17.52
CA LEU A 156 8.77 7.29 -18.57
C LEU A 156 9.29 6.81 -19.92
N THR A 157 8.40 6.40 -20.81
CA THR A 157 8.78 6.23 -22.21
C THR A 157 9.14 7.57 -22.85
N ASP A 158 10.15 7.56 -23.71
CA ASP A 158 10.59 8.76 -24.44
C ASP A 158 9.63 9.16 -25.58
N ALA A 159 9.98 10.21 -26.33
CA ALA A 159 9.19 10.71 -27.47
C ALA A 159 8.95 9.66 -28.57
N THR A 160 9.78 8.62 -28.62
CA THR A 160 9.69 7.47 -29.53
C THR A 160 9.09 6.23 -28.87
N GLY A 161 8.54 6.36 -27.66
CA GLY A 161 7.90 5.28 -26.92
C GLY A 161 8.87 4.28 -26.29
N HIS A 162 10.18 4.52 -26.34
CA HIS A 162 11.16 3.59 -25.80
C HIS A 162 11.33 3.75 -24.28
N TYR A 163 11.59 2.65 -23.61
CA TYR A 163 11.95 2.63 -22.19
C TYR A 163 13.07 1.62 -21.94
N THR A 164 13.78 1.82 -20.82
CA THR A 164 14.72 0.85 -20.27
C THR A 164 14.64 0.95 -18.76
N LEU A 165 14.49 -0.19 -18.09
CA LEU A 165 14.48 -0.32 -16.64
C LEU A 165 15.47 -1.39 -16.23
N HIS A 166 16.00 -1.24 -15.02
CA HIS A 166 17.07 -2.06 -14.49
C HIS A 166 16.64 -2.86 -13.27
N GLY A 167 17.23 -4.03 -13.12
CA GLY A 167 16.99 -4.95 -12.03
C GLY A 167 18.19 -5.87 -11.79
N ILE A 168 18.02 -6.77 -10.84
CA ILE A 168 18.84 -7.97 -10.68
C ILE A 168 18.14 -9.19 -11.30
N ASP A 169 18.87 -10.27 -11.54
CA ASP A 169 18.30 -11.59 -11.88
C ASP A 169 17.03 -11.89 -11.07
N GLY A 170 15.93 -12.18 -11.76
CA GLY A 170 14.66 -12.48 -11.10
C GLY A 170 13.41 -12.31 -11.96
N ALA A 171 12.26 -12.59 -11.33
CA ALA A 171 10.95 -12.42 -11.91
C ALA A 171 10.32 -11.08 -11.48
N TYR A 172 9.65 -10.44 -12.42
CA TYR A 172 9.09 -9.11 -12.27
C TYR A 172 7.70 -9.02 -12.91
N VAL A 173 6.89 -8.11 -12.39
CA VAL A 173 5.73 -7.56 -13.09
C VAL A 173 6.11 -6.15 -13.53
N LEU A 174 5.89 -5.84 -14.80
CA LEU A 174 6.10 -4.51 -15.34
C LEU A 174 4.74 -3.83 -15.52
N TYR A 175 4.41 -2.86 -14.68
CA TYR A 175 3.19 -2.07 -14.88
C TYR A 175 3.47 -0.92 -15.86
N ALA A 176 2.58 -0.77 -16.83
CA ALA A 176 2.62 0.29 -17.83
C ALA A 176 1.33 1.12 -17.72
N PHE A 177 1.46 2.36 -17.26
CA PHE A 177 0.35 3.30 -17.11
C PHE A 177 0.40 4.35 -18.23
N PRO A 178 -0.56 4.33 -19.18
CA PRO A 178 -0.61 5.34 -20.23
C PRO A 178 -0.84 6.75 -19.65
N PRO A 179 -0.42 7.80 -20.39
CA PRO A 179 -0.74 9.18 -20.04
C PRO A 179 -2.24 9.39 -19.83
N ALA A 180 -2.59 10.16 -18.81
CA ALA A 180 -3.98 10.54 -18.54
C ALA A 180 -4.62 11.17 -19.79
N GLY A 181 -5.84 10.75 -20.11
CA GLY A 181 -6.58 11.25 -21.29
C GLY A 181 -6.21 10.58 -22.62
N SER A 182 -5.21 9.69 -22.69
CA SER A 182 -4.84 8.96 -23.92
C SER A 182 -5.92 8.00 -24.44
N GLY A 183 -6.89 7.62 -23.60
CA GLY A 183 -7.93 6.64 -23.92
C GLY A 183 -7.47 5.17 -23.86
N LEU A 184 -6.19 4.95 -23.55
CA LEU A 184 -5.58 3.62 -23.43
C LEU A 184 -5.69 3.11 -21.99
N SER A 185 -5.73 1.79 -21.83
CA SER A 185 -5.73 1.13 -20.51
C SER A 185 -4.33 0.73 -20.08
N ALA A 186 -4.13 0.66 -18.76
CA ALA A 186 -2.93 0.08 -18.18
C ALA A 186 -2.74 -1.41 -18.55
N LEU A 187 -1.49 -1.85 -18.53
CA LEU A 187 -1.06 -3.23 -18.78
C LEU A 187 -0.06 -3.66 -17.70
N ALA A 188 0.00 -4.96 -17.39
CA ALA A 188 0.92 -5.52 -16.41
C ALA A 188 1.56 -6.85 -16.88
N PRO A 189 2.39 -6.88 -17.95
CA PRO A 189 3.08 -8.09 -18.35
C PRO A 189 4.11 -8.54 -17.29
N THR A 190 4.43 -9.83 -17.30
CA THR A 190 5.56 -10.36 -16.54
C THR A 190 6.85 -10.30 -17.35
N ALA A 191 7.97 -10.15 -16.66
CA ALA A 191 9.31 -10.17 -17.24
C ALA A 191 10.24 -11.01 -16.35
N SER A 192 11.23 -11.66 -16.99
CA SER A 192 12.35 -12.27 -16.29
C SER A 192 13.61 -11.54 -16.71
N LEU A 193 14.37 -11.04 -15.74
CA LEU A 193 15.66 -10.41 -15.97
C LEU A 193 16.76 -11.42 -15.73
N THR A 194 17.78 -11.33 -16.58
CA THR A 194 19.05 -12.07 -16.48
C THR A 194 20.18 -11.13 -16.87
N ALA A 195 21.44 -11.54 -16.70
CA ALA A 195 22.60 -10.85 -17.27
C ALA A 195 22.50 -10.52 -18.79
N SER A 196 21.64 -11.21 -19.54
CA SER A 196 21.32 -10.85 -20.94
C SER A 196 20.12 -9.90 -20.99
N PRO A 197 20.20 -8.77 -21.71
CA PRO A 197 19.09 -7.82 -21.82
C PRO A 197 17.80 -8.47 -22.35
N THR A 198 16.70 -8.24 -21.64
CA THR A 198 15.36 -8.69 -22.02
C THR A 198 14.67 -7.62 -22.86
N THR A 199 14.07 -8.01 -23.98
CA THR A 199 13.20 -7.12 -24.77
C THR A 199 11.73 -7.42 -24.49
N LEU A 200 10.96 -6.41 -24.10
CA LEU A 200 9.53 -6.51 -23.82
C LEU A 200 8.79 -5.28 -24.36
N ASN A 201 8.03 -5.45 -25.44
CA ASN A 201 7.19 -4.36 -25.96
C ASN A 201 5.87 -4.26 -25.19
N LEU A 202 5.32 -3.04 -25.10
CA LEU A 202 4.11 -2.72 -24.36
C LEU A 202 2.98 -2.31 -25.34
N PRO A 203 2.23 -3.29 -25.89
CA PRO A 203 1.12 -2.99 -26.80
C PRO A 203 -0.09 -2.49 -25.99
N LEU A 204 -0.24 -1.17 -25.90
CA LEU A 204 -1.33 -0.52 -25.20
C LEU A 204 -2.57 -0.44 -26.11
N THR A 205 -3.69 -0.93 -25.59
CA THR A 205 -4.98 -0.95 -26.29
C THR A 205 -5.95 0.04 -25.64
N ALA A 206 -7.01 0.37 -26.38
CA ALA A 206 -8.08 1.20 -25.85
C ALA A 206 -8.80 0.47 -24.70
N GLY A 207 -9.00 1.17 -23.59
CA GLY A 207 -9.75 0.66 -22.44
C GLY A 207 -11.23 1.04 -22.49
N THR A 208 -12.08 0.25 -21.85
CA THR A 208 -13.45 0.62 -21.51
C THR A 208 -13.42 1.89 -20.65
N SER A 209 -14.18 2.91 -21.04
CA SER A 209 -14.39 4.10 -20.22
C SER A 209 -15.24 3.74 -19.01
N VAL A 210 -14.66 3.66 -17.82
CA VAL A 210 -15.42 3.45 -16.59
C VAL A 210 -15.61 4.76 -15.88
N THR A 211 -16.84 5.10 -15.56
CA THR A 211 -17.20 6.33 -14.84
C THR A 211 -18.12 6.03 -13.66
N GLY A 212 -18.11 6.88 -12.66
CA GLY A 212 -19.09 6.84 -11.58
C GLY A 212 -18.94 8.03 -10.66
N ARG A 213 -19.69 8.03 -9.56
CA ARG A 213 -19.67 9.09 -8.56
C ARG A 213 -19.71 8.52 -7.15
N VAL A 214 -18.71 8.80 -6.34
CA VAL A 214 -18.69 8.47 -4.92
C VAL A 214 -19.55 9.48 -4.17
N VAL A 215 -20.55 9.00 -3.44
CA VAL A 215 -21.51 9.86 -2.72
C VAL A 215 -21.67 9.42 -1.27
N ASP A 216 -22.11 10.34 -0.42
CA ASP A 216 -22.56 9.99 0.93
C ASP A 216 -23.86 9.17 0.84
N ALA A 217 -23.90 8.00 1.48
CA ALA A 217 -25.08 7.14 1.52
C ALA A 217 -26.31 7.80 2.17
N ALA A 218 -26.10 8.66 3.18
CA ALA A 218 -27.17 9.39 3.86
C ALA A 218 -27.65 10.60 3.05
N THR A 219 -26.77 11.20 2.25
CA THR A 219 -27.07 12.33 1.37
C THR A 219 -26.57 12.09 -0.07
N PRO A 220 -27.26 11.27 -0.89
CA PRO A 220 -26.75 10.81 -2.19
C PRO A 220 -26.50 11.90 -3.25
N THR A 221 -26.90 13.14 -2.96
CA THR A 221 -26.59 14.33 -3.78
C THR A 221 -25.21 14.92 -3.45
N GLN A 222 -24.67 14.66 -2.27
CA GLN A 222 -23.35 15.11 -1.82
C GLN A 222 -22.27 14.12 -2.31
N GLY A 223 -21.33 14.62 -3.11
CA GLY A 223 -20.18 13.85 -3.56
C GLY A 223 -19.07 13.83 -2.53
N ILE A 224 -18.29 12.75 -2.50
CA ILE A 224 -17.12 12.61 -1.62
C ILE A 224 -15.87 12.86 -2.45
N ALA A 225 -15.29 14.05 -2.28
CA ALA A 225 -14.09 14.46 -3.00
C ALA A 225 -12.83 13.76 -2.49
N GLY A 226 -11.89 13.44 -3.38
CA GLY A 226 -10.61 12.84 -3.01
C GLY A 226 -10.67 11.37 -2.59
N ALA A 227 -11.84 10.73 -2.65
CA ALA A 227 -11.95 9.29 -2.48
C ALA A 227 -11.08 8.58 -3.54
N ARG A 228 -10.20 7.67 -3.09
CA ARG A 228 -9.33 6.90 -3.98
C ARG A 228 -10.07 5.65 -4.44
N VAL A 229 -10.19 5.48 -5.74
CA VAL A 229 -10.79 4.30 -6.36
C VAL A 229 -9.67 3.46 -6.96
N SER A 230 -9.40 2.30 -6.37
CA SER A 230 -8.45 1.29 -6.87
C SER A 230 -9.21 0.21 -7.63
N PHE A 231 -8.72 -0.14 -8.81
CA PHE A 231 -9.18 -1.24 -9.63
C PHE A 231 -8.07 -2.28 -9.67
N ASN A 232 -8.34 -3.46 -9.11
CA ASN A 232 -7.41 -4.58 -9.11
C ASN A 232 -7.98 -5.70 -10.00
N GLY A 233 -7.30 -6.04 -11.09
CA GLY A 233 -7.75 -7.03 -12.06
C GLY A 233 -6.62 -7.45 -13.00
N PRO A 234 -6.88 -7.61 -14.32
CA PRO A 234 -5.85 -7.94 -15.32
C PRO A 234 -4.66 -6.97 -15.36
N ALA A 235 -4.87 -5.73 -14.91
CA ALA A 235 -3.83 -4.77 -14.58
C ALA A 235 -4.22 -4.05 -13.27
N ALA A 236 -3.36 -3.18 -12.77
CA ALA A 236 -3.74 -2.23 -11.72
C ALA A 236 -4.12 -0.89 -12.36
N GLU A 237 -5.15 -0.24 -11.82
CA GLU A 237 -5.51 1.13 -12.20
C GLU A 237 -6.06 1.86 -10.97
N GLU A 238 -5.78 3.16 -10.88
CA GLU A 238 -6.20 3.99 -9.75
C GLU A 238 -6.68 5.36 -10.23
N THR A 239 -7.62 5.95 -9.52
CA THR A 239 -8.09 7.31 -9.80
C THR A 239 -8.58 7.97 -8.52
N LEU A 240 -8.58 9.31 -8.52
CA LEU A 240 -9.14 10.11 -7.43
C LEU A 240 -10.49 10.68 -7.85
N ALA A 241 -11.46 10.64 -6.94
CA ALA A 241 -12.72 11.34 -7.12
C ALA A 241 -12.51 12.86 -7.11
N ASP A 242 -13.10 13.57 -8.07
CA ASP A 242 -13.03 15.02 -8.17
C ASP A 242 -13.79 15.73 -7.02
N THR A 243 -13.82 17.06 -7.02
CA THR A 243 -14.52 17.85 -5.98
C THR A 243 -16.02 17.57 -5.89
N SER A 244 -16.62 16.99 -6.92
CA SER A 244 -18.03 16.59 -6.98
C SER A 244 -18.23 15.09 -6.72
N GLY A 245 -17.17 14.36 -6.41
CA GLY A 245 -17.15 12.91 -6.19
C GLY A 245 -17.07 12.07 -7.46
N ASN A 246 -16.94 12.66 -8.65
CA ASN A 246 -16.89 11.89 -9.89
C ASN A 246 -15.52 11.25 -10.07
N PHE A 247 -15.50 10.02 -10.57
CA PHE A 247 -14.26 9.34 -10.94
C PHE A 247 -14.37 8.80 -12.37
N SER A 248 -13.22 8.66 -13.02
CA SER A 248 -13.12 8.00 -14.31
C SER A 248 -11.80 7.24 -14.46
N GLY A 249 -11.83 6.13 -15.20
CA GLY A 249 -10.66 5.31 -15.51
C GLY A 249 -10.81 4.59 -16.85
N ARG A 250 -9.71 3.99 -17.32
CA ARG A 250 -9.65 3.18 -18.55
C ARG A 250 -9.22 1.77 -18.20
N LEU A 251 -10.17 0.85 -18.24
CA LEU A 251 -9.95 -0.54 -17.80
C LEU A 251 -10.01 -1.49 -18.98
N LEU A 252 -9.18 -2.52 -18.97
CA LEU A 252 -9.34 -3.67 -19.86
C LEU A 252 -10.65 -4.41 -19.53
N ALA A 253 -11.25 -5.02 -20.55
CA ALA A 253 -12.38 -5.92 -20.33
C ALA A 253 -11.95 -7.10 -19.44
N GLY A 254 -12.79 -7.47 -18.47
CA GLY A 254 -12.48 -8.52 -17.51
C GLY A 254 -13.13 -8.31 -16.16
N SER A 255 -12.74 -9.14 -15.20
CA SER A 255 -13.21 -9.08 -13.82
C SER A 255 -12.29 -8.21 -12.97
N TRP A 256 -12.87 -7.29 -12.21
CA TRP A 256 -12.15 -6.32 -11.40
C TRP A 256 -12.69 -6.31 -9.97
N LYS A 257 -11.78 -6.25 -9.01
CA LYS A 257 -12.05 -5.86 -7.63
C LYS A 257 -11.90 -4.35 -7.52
N VAL A 258 -12.99 -3.66 -7.25
CA VAL A 258 -13.04 -2.20 -7.04
C VAL A 258 -13.03 -1.93 -5.55
N GLU A 259 -12.12 -1.06 -5.14
CA GLU A 259 -11.91 -0.68 -3.75
C GLU A 259 -11.95 0.85 -3.67
N ILE A 260 -12.83 1.39 -2.84
CA ILE A 260 -12.99 2.83 -2.64
C ILE A 260 -12.57 3.16 -1.22
N GLN A 261 -11.44 3.85 -1.11
CA GLN A 261 -10.92 4.36 0.14
C GLN A 261 -11.35 5.83 0.31
N PRO A 262 -12.08 6.17 1.39
CA PRO A 262 -12.36 7.55 1.74
C PRO A 262 -11.08 8.38 1.90
N PRO A 263 -11.13 9.70 1.66
CA PRO A 263 -9.97 10.56 1.85
C PRO A 263 -9.51 10.59 3.32
N PRO A 264 -8.25 10.94 3.63
CA PRO A 264 -7.74 10.93 5.00
C PRO A 264 -8.52 11.88 5.91
N GLY A 265 -8.93 11.38 7.07
CA GLY A 265 -9.69 12.13 8.06
C GLY A 265 -11.21 12.13 7.83
N ASP A 266 -11.68 11.50 6.76
CA ASP A 266 -13.10 11.29 6.50
C ASP A 266 -13.69 10.17 7.38
N SER A 267 -14.98 10.26 7.68
CA SER A 267 -15.69 9.35 8.58
C SER A 267 -16.44 8.22 7.88
N HIS A 268 -16.39 8.14 6.55
CA HIS A 268 -17.03 7.05 5.81
C HIS A 268 -16.20 5.77 5.92
N ALA A 269 -16.87 4.62 5.82
CA ALA A 269 -16.20 3.34 5.75
C ALA A 269 -15.71 3.06 4.32
N PHE A 270 -14.65 2.27 4.23
CA PHE A 270 -14.18 1.68 2.98
C PHE A 270 -15.28 0.86 2.28
N TYR A 271 -15.27 0.88 0.96
CA TYR A 271 -16.20 0.12 0.13
C TYR A 271 -15.45 -0.79 -0.83
N LYS A 272 -15.97 -2.01 -1.03
CA LYS A 272 -15.40 -3.01 -1.94
C LYS A 272 -16.50 -3.73 -2.72
N VAL A 273 -16.26 -3.95 -4.01
CA VAL A 273 -17.18 -4.68 -4.89
C VAL A 273 -16.41 -5.39 -6.00
N PHE A 274 -16.94 -6.50 -6.49
CA PHE A 274 -16.46 -7.14 -7.72
C PHE A 274 -17.37 -6.76 -8.88
N VAL A 275 -16.76 -6.36 -10.00
CA VAL A 275 -17.47 -5.93 -11.20
C VAL A 275 -16.87 -6.59 -12.43
N THR A 276 -17.70 -6.81 -13.45
CA THR A 276 -17.24 -7.17 -14.78
C THR A 276 -17.25 -5.92 -15.66
N VAL A 277 -16.13 -5.65 -16.30
CA VAL A 277 -15.95 -4.55 -17.25
C VAL A 277 -16.03 -5.08 -18.67
N SER A 278 -16.83 -4.44 -19.52
CA SER A 278 -16.97 -4.82 -20.93
C SER A 278 -17.42 -3.64 -21.80
N GLY A 279 -17.31 -3.78 -23.12
CA GLY A 279 -17.74 -2.76 -24.08
C GLY A 279 -16.81 -1.53 -24.11
N THR A 280 -17.32 -0.43 -24.68
CA THR A 280 -16.53 0.81 -24.85
C THR A 280 -16.71 1.81 -23.71
N SER A 281 -17.84 1.77 -23.01
CA SER A 281 -18.15 2.64 -21.87
C SER A 281 -19.07 1.93 -20.88
N GLN A 282 -18.84 2.15 -19.60
CA GLN A 282 -19.63 1.60 -18.50
C GLN A 282 -19.72 2.62 -17.37
N ASN A 283 -20.95 2.89 -16.91
CA ASN A 283 -21.19 3.83 -15.82
C ASN A 283 -21.66 3.05 -14.59
N PHE A 284 -20.97 3.22 -13.46
CA PHE A 284 -21.31 2.59 -12.18
C PHE A 284 -22.38 3.37 -11.41
N GLY A 285 -22.78 4.55 -11.90
CA GLY A 285 -23.72 5.43 -11.23
C GLY A 285 -23.16 5.98 -9.93
N ASN A 286 -24.06 6.22 -8.97
CA ASN A 286 -23.67 6.61 -7.63
C ASN A 286 -23.21 5.38 -6.84
N VAL A 287 -22.02 5.45 -6.26
CA VAL A 287 -21.47 4.47 -5.34
C VAL A 287 -21.54 5.06 -3.93
N PRO A 288 -22.52 4.66 -3.10
CA PRO A 288 -22.72 5.25 -1.78
C PRO A 288 -21.70 4.71 -0.78
N LEU A 289 -21.02 5.60 -0.04
CA LEU A 289 -20.25 5.25 1.14
C LEU A 289 -21.06 5.54 2.39
N SER A 290 -21.19 4.53 3.26
CA SER A 290 -21.85 4.69 4.56
C SER A 290 -20.91 5.32 5.58
N THR A 291 -21.43 6.13 6.48
CA THR A 291 -20.68 6.57 7.66
C THR A 291 -20.21 5.36 8.47
N GLY A 292 -18.92 5.30 8.77
CA GLY A 292 -18.34 4.27 9.61
C GLY A 292 -18.36 4.63 11.09
N VAL A 293 -17.84 3.72 11.91
CA VAL A 293 -17.52 3.93 13.32
C VAL A 293 -16.03 4.14 13.46
N ARG A 294 -15.63 5.13 14.25
CA ARG A 294 -14.23 5.32 14.62
C ARG A 294 -13.83 4.34 15.71
N VAL A 295 -12.81 3.53 15.43
CA VAL A 295 -12.10 2.69 16.41
C VAL A 295 -10.73 3.30 16.63
N SER A 296 -10.49 3.82 17.84
CA SER A 296 -9.25 4.53 18.16
C SER A 296 -8.62 4.05 19.44
N GLY A 297 -7.32 4.21 19.61
CA GLY A 297 -6.67 3.99 20.88
C GLY A 297 -5.17 4.14 20.79
N LEU A 298 -4.46 3.64 21.81
CA LEU A 298 -3.01 3.66 21.91
C LEU A 298 -2.43 2.27 21.68
N LEU A 299 -1.37 2.21 20.87
CA LEU A 299 -0.49 1.06 20.75
C LEU A 299 0.74 1.27 21.64
N THR A 300 0.90 0.38 22.62
CA THR A 300 1.99 0.49 23.60
C THR A 300 2.80 -0.81 23.69
N ARG A 301 4.06 -0.70 24.09
CA ARG A 301 4.87 -1.86 24.48
C ARG A 301 4.41 -2.33 25.86
N GLN A 302 4.14 -3.63 26.00
CA GLN A 302 3.59 -4.20 27.22
C GLN A 302 4.58 -4.14 28.41
N SER A 303 5.89 -4.19 28.16
CA SER A 303 6.89 -4.24 29.23
C SER A 303 7.08 -2.92 29.99
N ASP A 304 6.91 -1.78 29.31
CA ASP A 304 7.24 -0.45 29.85
C ASP A 304 6.17 0.61 29.58
N GLY A 305 5.12 0.29 28.82
CA GLY A 305 4.05 1.22 28.45
C GLY A 305 4.45 2.26 27.41
N THR A 306 5.65 2.16 26.82
CA THR A 306 6.13 3.13 25.83
C THR A 306 5.28 3.06 24.56
N PRO A 307 5.01 4.21 23.90
CA PRO A 307 4.23 4.24 22.67
C PRO A 307 5.02 3.61 21.51
N LEU A 308 4.33 2.82 20.68
CA LEU A 308 4.91 2.20 19.49
C LEU A 308 4.43 2.91 18.24
N ALA A 309 5.33 3.67 17.61
CA ALA A 309 5.04 4.46 16.41
C ALA A 309 5.35 3.71 15.12
N GLY A 310 4.61 4.01 14.06
CA GLY A 310 4.84 3.52 12.70
C GLY A 310 4.42 2.07 12.46
N ALA A 311 3.76 1.41 13.42
CA ALA A 311 3.22 0.08 13.23
C ALA A 311 1.97 0.13 12.34
N GLU A 312 1.78 -0.85 11.46
CA GLU A 312 0.58 -0.92 10.62
C GLU A 312 -0.57 -1.53 11.43
N VAL A 313 -1.62 -0.74 11.66
CA VAL A 313 -2.85 -1.19 12.33
C VAL A 313 -3.92 -1.42 11.26
N ASN A 314 -4.36 -2.66 11.16
CA ASN A 314 -5.40 -3.12 10.23
C ASN A 314 -6.68 -3.46 10.99
N ALA A 315 -7.84 -3.25 10.36
CA ALA A 315 -9.09 -3.90 10.73
C ALA A 315 -9.50 -4.86 9.63
N PHE A 316 -9.68 -6.14 9.97
CA PHE A 316 -10.26 -7.15 9.10
C PHE A 316 -11.69 -7.46 9.55
N GLY A 317 -12.59 -7.71 8.61
CA GLY A 317 -13.92 -8.27 8.88
C GLY A 317 -13.86 -9.80 9.01
N ALA A 318 -14.99 -10.47 8.82
CA ALA A 318 -15.11 -11.93 8.97
C ALA A 318 -14.16 -12.75 8.07
N ASP A 319 -13.78 -12.21 6.91
CA ASP A 319 -12.82 -12.83 6.00
C ASP A 319 -11.43 -12.23 6.21
N PHE A 320 -10.55 -12.87 6.99
CA PHE A 320 -9.22 -12.33 7.30
C PHE A 320 -8.36 -12.08 6.04
N CYS A 321 -8.50 -12.90 4.99
CA CYS A 321 -7.71 -12.78 3.76
C CYS A 321 -8.18 -11.68 2.80
N CYS A 322 -9.49 -11.39 2.80
CA CYS A 322 -10.12 -10.55 1.77
C CYS A 322 -11.00 -9.43 2.35
N GLY A 323 -11.20 -9.41 3.66
CA GLY A 323 -12.11 -8.54 4.40
C GLY A 323 -11.40 -7.36 5.05
N LYS A 324 -10.30 -6.86 4.49
CA LYS A 324 -9.68 -5.63 4.98
C LYS A 324 -10.69 -4.48 4.91
N LEU A 325 -11.00 -3.90 6.06
CA LEU A 325 -11.99 -2.83 6.22
C LEU A 325 -11.33 -1.46 6.36
N ASP A 326 -10.20 -1.39 7.07
CA ASP A 326 -9.37 -0.20 7.10
C ASP A 326 -7.92 -0.53 7.45
N LYS A 327 -7.03 0.40 7.15
CA LYS A 327 -5.63 0.39 7.53
C LYS A 327 -5.16 1.80 7.87
N LYS A 328 -4.38 1.93 8.94
CA LYS A 328 -3.61 3.13 9.30
C LYS A 328 -2.27 2.75 9.93
N TYR A 329 -1.41 3.73 10.12
CA TYR A 329 -0.18 3.59 10.91
C TYR A 329 -0.36 4.26 12.27
N SER A 330 0.23 3.68 13.32
CA SER A 330 0.29 4.34 14.62
C SER A 330 1.19 5.59 14.53
N THR A 331 0.77 6.67 15.18
CA THR A 331 1.52 7.93 15.16
C THR A 331 2.65 7.93 16.21
N GLY A 332 3.42 9.02 16.30
CA GLY A 332 4.57 9.13 17.20
C GLY A 332 4.25 8.90 18.69
N ASP A 333 3.02 9.16 19.10
CA ASP A 333 2.53 8.91 20.46
C ASP A 333 1.84 7.54 20.61
N GLY A 334 1.96 6.67 19.60
CA GLY A 334 1.33 5.34 19.56
C GLY A 334 -0.16 5.37 19.23
N SER A 335 -0.79 6.54 19.07
CA SER A 335 -2.21 6.62 18.74
C SER A 335 -2.52 6.11 17.34
N TYR A 336 -3.70 5.50 17.18
CA TYR A 336 -4.24 5.11 15.89
C TYR A 336 -5.75 5.35 15.82
N SER A 337 -6.31 5.38 14.61
CA SER A 337 -7.73 5.64 14.38
C SER A 337 -8.20 5.01 13.07
N LEU A 338 -8.92 3.90 13.17
CA LEU A 338 -9.55 3.20 12.05
C LEU A 338 -11.00 3.64 11.88
N ILE A 339 -11.52 3.61 10.66
CA ILE A 339 -12.93 3.79 10.36
C ILE A 339 -13.48 2.51 9.73
N VAL A 340 -14.43 1.86 10.40
CA VAL A 340 -14.99 0.57 9.96
C VAL A 340 -16.50 0.64 9.81
N PRO A 341 -17.15 -0.23 9.01
CA PRO A 341 -18.61 -0.28 8.92
C PRO A 341 -19.30 -0.44 10.29
N GLN A 342 -20.49 0.14 10.44
CA GLN A 342 -21.33 -0.03 11.63
C GLN A 342 -21.90 -1.46 11.71
N ASN A 343 -22.22 -1.90 12.93
CA ASN A 343 -22.86 -3.20 13.20
C ASN A 343 -22.09 -4.39 12.59
N THR A 344 -20.76 -4.35 12.70
CA THR A 344 -19.86 -5.38 12.17
C THR A 344 -19.00 -5.97 13.28
N THR A 345 -18.33 -7.08 13.01
CA THR A 345 -17.25 -7.59 13.87
C THR A 345 -15.95 -7.39 13.12
N ILE A 346 -14.96 -6.84 13.81
CA ILE A 346 -13.61 -6.67 13.28
C ILE A 346 -12.61 -7.49 14.08
N GLU A 347 -11.54 -7.93 13.43
CA GLU A 347 -10.33 -8.43 14.06
C GLU A 347 -9.19 -7.44 13.78
N PRO A 348 -8.77 -6.65 14.78
CA PRO A 348 -7.63 -5.77 14.66
C PRO A 348 -6.34 -6.56 14.55
N LEU A 349 -5.48 -6.21 13.59
CA LEU A 349 -4.15 -6.79 13.45
C LEU A 349 -3.12 -5.68 13.36
N VAL A 350 -2.14 -5.71 14.25
CA VAL A 350 -0.97 -4.84 14.19
C VAL A 350 0.20 -5.63 13.62
N VAL A 351 0.76 -5.12 12.52
CA VAL A 351 1.92 -5.71 11.86
C VAL A 351 3.10 -4.76 12.02
N PHE A 352 4.22 -5.29 12.52
CA PHE A 352 5.49 -4.56 12.61
C PHE A 352 6.41 -4.91 11.45
N ASP A 353 7.46 -4.10 11.24
CA ASP A 353 8.52 -4.42 10.29
C ASP A 353 9.27 -5.71 10.64
N ASP A 354 9.87 -6.37 9.64
CA ASP A 354 10.61 -7.61 9.83
C ASP A 354 11.87 -7.48 10.71
N GLN A 355 12.35 -6.25 10.94
CA GLN A 355 13.47 -5.97 11.87
C GLN A 355 12.97 -5.67 13.30
N SER A 356 11.66 -5.62 13.51
CA SER A 356 11.08 -5.35 14.80
C SER A 356 11.33 -6.51 15.75
N VAL A 357 11.73 -6.16 16.97
CA VAL A 357 11.78 -7.10 18.10
C VAL A 357 10.42 -7.32 18.74
N ILE A 358 9.36 -6.68 18.23
CA ILE A 358 7.99 -6.76 18.74
C ILE A 358 7.19 -7.78 17.92
N ALA A 359 6.40 -8.60 18.63
CA ALA A 359 5.48 -9.54 18.00
C ALA A 359 4.26 -8.80 17.42
N ASP A 360 3.75 -9.30 16.30
CA ASP A 360 2.49 -8.83 15.75
C ASP A 360 1.35 -9.06 16.77
N VAL A 361 0.36 -8.16 16.75
CA VAL A 361 -0.73 -8.16 17.74
C VAL A 361 -2.04 -8.47 17.06
N THR A 362 -2.69 -9.55 17.49
CA THR A 362 -4.10 -9.82 17.18
C THR A 362 -4.97 -9.28 18.32
N GLY A 363 -5.87 -8.34 18.02
CA GLY A 363 -6.80 -7.73 18.98
C GLY A 363 -8.00 -8.62 19.32
N GLY A 364 -8.12 -9.78 18.67
CA GLY A 364 -9.29 -10.65 18.73
C GLY A 364 -10.55 -10.03 18.12
N ASN A 365 -11.66 -10.76 18.16
CA ASN A 365 -12.93 -10.28 17.63
C ASN A 365 -13.50 -9.15 18.48
N GLN A 366 -13.75 -8.01 17.82
CA GLN A 366 -14.33 -6.80 18.41
C GLN A 366 -15.65 -6.49 17.73
N ALA A 367 -16.75 -6.51 18.50
CA ALA A 367 -18.06 -6.12 18.01
C ALA A 367 -18.17 -4.59 17.94
N ILE A 368 -18.46 -4.06 16.76
CA ILE A 368 -18.58 -2.63 16.49
C ILE A 368 -20.05 -2.30 16.24
N GLY A 369 -20.65 -1.54 17.15
CA GLY A 369 -22.02 -1.05 17.03
C GLY A 369 -22.12 0.19 16.15
N THR A 370 -22.78 1.24 16.64
CA THR A 370 -22.96 2.52 15.94
C THR A 370 -22.19 3.68 16.58
N SER A 371 -21.57 3.45 17.74
CA SER A 371 -20.84 4.46 18.52
C SER A 371 -19.34 4.21 18.45
N ASN A 372 -18.55 5.29 18.50
CA ASN A 372 -17.08 5.21 18.50
C ASN A 372 -16.57 4.30 19.63
N VAL A 373 -15.51 3.55 19.34
CA VAL A 373 -14.91 2.58 20.25
C VAL A 373 -13.48 3.02 20.59
N VAL A 374 -13.14 2.95 21.89
CA VAL A 374 -11.75 3.05 22.33
C VAL A 374 -11.19 1.65 22.52
N LEU A 375 -10.15 1.32 21.77
CA LEU A 375 -9.47 0.03 21.83
C LEU A 375 -7.97 0.28 21.99
N ASN A 376 -7.43 0.01 23.17
CA ASN A 376 -5.98 0.06 23.37
C ASN A 376 -5.38 -1.32 23.08
N LEU A 377 -4.21 -1.32 22.43
CA LEU A 377 -3.49 -2.54 22.07
C LEU A 377 -2.11 -2.50 22.73
N SER A 378 -1.67 -3.65 23.25
CA SER A 378 -0.35 -3.82 23.83
C SER A 378 0.41 -4.88 23.06
N ALA A 379 1.65 -4.59 22.68
CA ALA A 379 2.51 -5.52 21.97
C ALA A 379 3.63 -6.04 22.89
N VAL A 380 3.97 -7.32 22.75
CA VAL A 380 5.06 -7.96 23.49
C VAL A 380 6.32 -8.04 22.66
N GLU A 381 7.46 -8.15 23.33
CA GLU A 381 8.70 -8.54 22.67
C GLU A 381 8.53 -9.96 22.08
N ALA A 382 9.00 -10.14 20.86
CA ALA A 382 8.84 -11.35 20.08
C ALA A 382 9.79 -12.46 20.55
N ALA A 383 9.30 -13.69 20.47
CA ALA A 383 10.12 -14.85 20.18
C ALA A 383 10.05 -15.13 18.67
N PHE A 384 11.00 -15.92 18.16
CA PHE A 384 11.09 -16.21 16.74
C PHE A 384 10.92 -17.69 16.46
N ILE A 385 10.18 -17.99 15.41
CA ILE A 385 10.08 -19.31 14.83
C ILE A 385 10.63 -19.21 13.41
N THR A 386 11.68 -19.96 13.11
CA THR A 386 12.31 -20.00 11.79
C THR A 386 12.20 -21.39 11.20
N GLY A 387 12.33 -21.51 9.88
CA GLY A 387 12.45 -22.81 9.24
C GLY A 387 12.63 -22.68 7.74
N THR A 388 12.52 -23.80 7.03
CA THR A 388 12.56 -23.82 5.57
C THR A 388 11.36 -24.54 4.98
N ALA A 389 10.84 -24.03 3.87
CA ALA A 389 9.83 -24.70 3.05
C ALA A 389 10.27 -24.62 1.57
N THR A 390 10.66 -25.76 1.03
CA THR A 390 11.21 -25.89 -0.33
C THR A 390 10.39 -26.86 -1.16
N ASP A 391 10.28 -26.60 -2.45
CA ASP A 391 9.73 -27.55 -3.40
C ASP A 391 10.71 -28.72 -3.54
N LEU A 392 10.24 -29.95 -3.28
CA LEU A 392 11.08 -31.16 -3.35
C LEU A 392 11.55 -31.49 -4.78
N THR A 393 10.88 -30.94 -5.80
CA THR A 393 11.18 -31.15 -7.22
C THR A 393 12.24 -30.20 -7.72
N PHE A 394 12.17 -28.94 -7.30
CA PHE A 394 13.03 -27.86 -7.81
C PHE A 394 14.08 -27.37 -6.80
N LEU A 395 14.00 -27.84 -5.55
CA LEU A 395 14.86 -27.46 -4.41
C LEU A 395 14.96 -25.94 -4.19
N ASN A 396 13.95 -25.20 -4.67
CA ASN A 396 13.79 -23.76 -4.46
C ASN A 396 12.75 -23.52 -3.37
N GLY A 397 12.79 -22.36 -2.73
CA GLY A 397 11.73 -21.95 -1.81
C GLY A 397 10.36 -21.95 -2.49
N ILE A 398 9.33 -22.42 -1.79
CA ILE A 398 7.96 -22.35 -2.29
C ILE A 398 7.47 -20.91 -2.11
N ARG A 399 7.72 -20.11 -3.14
CA ARG A 399 7.35 -18.70 -3.19
C ARG A 399 5.85 -18.55 -2.95
N THR A 400 5.50 -17.48 -2.24
CA THR A 400 4.13 -17.15 -1.81
C THR A 400 3.51 -18.12 -0.81
N LEU A 401 4.21 -19.17 -0.37
CA LEU A 401 3.70 -20.01 0.71
C LEU A 401 3.71 -19.20 2.00
N GLN A 402 2.55 -19.00 2.59
CA GLN A 402 2.44 -18.36 3.89
C GLN A 402 2.40 -19.44 4.97
N ILE A 403 3.31 -19.34 5.93
CA ILE A 403 3.30 -20.10 7.18
C ILE A 403 2.53 -19.28 8.21
N LEU A 404 1.60 -19.90 8.91
CA LEU A 404 0.75 -19.34 9.94
C LEU A 404 1.01 -20.06 11.26
N ALA A 405 1.31 -19.31 12.31
CA ALA A 405 1.22 -19.79 13.68
C ALA A 405 -0.17 -19.53 14.21
N THR A 406 -0.77 -20.54 14.83
CA THR A 406 -2.03 -20.45 15.55
C THR A 406 -1.86 -20.81 17.02
N SER A 407 -2.63 -20.15 17.88
CA SER A 407 -2.72 -20.42 19.32
C SER A 407 -4.18 -20.41 19.74
N GLY A 408 -4.64 -21.47 20.40
CA GLY A 408 -6.05 -21.59 20.83
C GLY A 408 -7.06 -21.56 19.67
N GLY A 409 -6.66 -21.97 18.46
CA GLY A 409 -7.51 -21.93 17.26
C GLY A 409 -7.52 -20.57 16.54
N HIS A 410 -6.75 -19.58 16.99
CA HIS A 410 -6.68 -18.25 16.39
C HIS A 410 -5.31 -17.96 15.76
N PRO A 411 -5.24 -17.21 14.64
CA PRO A 411 -4.01 -16.66 14.10
C PRO A 411 -3.22 -15.85 15.15
N ALA A 412 -1.98 -16.28 15.40
CA ALA A 412 -1.05 -15.59 16.29
C ALA A 412 0.01 -14.80 15.53
N ALA A 413 0.49 -15.33 14.40
CA ALA A 413 1.43 -14.66 13.51
C ALA A 413 1.47 -15.38 12.17
N PHE A 414 2.04 -14.75 11.15
CA PHE A 414 2.37 -15.42 9.90
C PHE A 414 3.71 -14.93 9.35
N SER A 415 4.26 -15.69 8.42
CA SER A 415 5.45 -15.35 7.63
C SER A 415 5.24 -15.88 6.23
N ILE A 416 5.74 -15.19 5.22
CA ILE A 416 5.85 -15.75 3.88
C ILE A 416 7.22 -16.43 3.76
N VAL A 417 7.25 -17.55 3.04
CA VAL A 417 8.47 -18.30 2.73
C VAL A 417 9.23 -17.58 1.63
N CYS A 418 10.49 -17.29 1.92
CA CYS A 418 11.41 -16.61 1.03
C CYS A 418 11.79 -17.39 -0.23
N ALA A 419 12.39 -16.68 -1.17
CA ALA A 419 12.96 -17.23 -2.39
C ALA A 419 13.97 -18.37 -2.15
N ASP A 420 14.77 -18.25 -1.09
CA ASP A 420 15.75 -19.26 -0.64
C ASP A 420 15.12 -20.39 0.19
N GLY A 421 13.79 -20.35 0.35
CA GLY A 421 13.00 -21.30 1.13
C GLY A 421 12.96 -21.02 2.61
N THR A 422 13.67 -20.02 3.13
CA THR A 422 13.65 -19.71 4.55
C THR A 422 12.38 -18.96 4.95
N TYR A 423 11.96 -19.06 6.21
CA TYR A 423 10.97 -18.16 6.79
C TYR A 423 11.38 -17.80 8.21
N ARG A 424 10.93 -16.63 8.67
CA ARG A 424 11.14 -16.15 10.04
C ARG A 424 9.87 -15.47 10.52
N MET A 425 9.20 -16.11 11.45
CA MET A 425 7.96 -15.64 12.03
C MET A 425 8.22 -15.03 13.41
N ARG A 426 7.58 -13.88 13.67
CA ARG A 426 7.58 -13.19 14.96
C ARG A 426 6.33 -13.59 15.72
N VAL A 427 6.48 -14.30 16.83
CA VAL A 427 5.38 -14.74 17.67
C VAL A 427 5.49 -14.16 19.07
N PRO A 428 4.37 -13.94 19.78
CA PRO A 428 4.42 -13.74 21.23
C PRO A 428 5.18 -14.91 21.90
N PRO A 429 5.87 -14.70 23.02
CA PRO A 429 6.49 -15.81 23.72
C PRO A 429 5.45 -16.78 24.28
N SER A 430 5.56 -18.07 23.95
CA SER A 430 4.65 -19.12 24.42
C SER A 430 5.43 -20.40 24.75
N ALA A 431 5.44 -20.77 26.03
CA ALA A 431 5.98 -22.05 26.48
C ALA A 431 5.09 -23.23 26.07
N SER A 432 3.78 -23.00 25.94
CA SER A 432 2.83 -23.97 25.38
C SER A 432 2.99 -24.17 23.88
N GLY A 433 3.71 -23.26 23.21
CA GLY A 433 4.01 -23.30 21.79
C GLY A 433 2.86 -22.90 20.86
N TYR A 434 3.10 -23.09 19.56
CA TYR A 434 2.22 -22.72 18.46
C TYR A 434 1.99 -23.91 17.54
N LEU A 435 0.77 -23.99 16.99
CA LEU A 435 0.50 -24.85 15.84
C LEU A 435 0.90 -24.08 14.59
N LEU A 436 1.96 -24.52 13.92
CA LEU A 436 2.35 -23.98 12.63
C LEU A 436 1.62 -24.72 11.52
N GLY A 437 1.14 -24.00 10.52
CA GLY A 437 0.72 -24.59 9.26
C GLY A 437 0.79 -23.64 8.09
N THR A 438 0.44 -24.12 6.90
CA THR A 438 0.37 -23.29 5.69
C THR A 438 -1.02 -22.67 5.55
N THR A 439 -1.16 -21.52 4.88
CA THR A 439 -2.47 -20.96 4.52
C THR A 439 -2.77 -21.14 3.03
N THR A 440 -4.05 -21.13 2.67
CA THR A 440 -4.48 -21.00 1.27
C THR A 440 -4.30 -19.54 0.83
N THR A 441 -3.32 -19.26 -0.03
CA THR A 441 -3.18 -17.93 -0.65
C THR A 441 -4.08 -17.77 -1.87
N ASP A 442 -4.64 -16.57 -2.06
CA ASP A 442 -5.64 -16.19 -3.09
C ASP A 442 -5.18 -16.26 -4.56
N THR A 443 -3.90 -16.53 -4.86
CA THR A 443 -3.37 -16.45 -6.24
C THR A 443 -2.31 -17.50 -6.60
N GLY A 444 -1.92 -18.37 -5.66
CA GLY A 444 -0.98 -19.47 -5.91
C GLY A 444 -1.68 -20.79 -6.23
N PRO A 445 -0.98 -21.83 -6.72
CA PRO A 445 -1.53 -23.18 -6.72
C PRO A 445 -1.97 -23.54 -5.29
N ALA A 446 -3.12 -24.19 -5.16
CA ALA A 446 -3.62 -24.63 -3.86
C ALA A 446 -2.65 -25.67 -3.27
N TYR A 447 -1.76 -25.25 -2.38
CA TYR A 447 -0.96 -26.15 -1.57
C TYR A 447 -1.89 -26.76 -0.50
N ALA A 448 -1.85 -28.09 -0.32
CA ALA A 448 -2.66 -28.68 0.73
C ALA A 448 -2.13 -28.23 2.13
N LEU A 449 -3.02 -27.77 3.01
CA LEU A 449 -2.69 -27.19 4.31
C LEU A 449 -1.95 -28.20 5.18
N GLN A 450 -0.72 -28.04 5.73
CA GLN A 450 -0.15 -29.01 6.74
C GLN A 450 0.27 -28.42 8.07
N THR A 451 0.24 -29.21 9.15
CA THR A 451 0.79 -28.85 10.47
C THR A 451 2.21 -29.41 10.72
N TRP A 452 3.03 -28.71 11.51
CA TRP A 452 4.40 -29.16 11.85
C TRP A 452 4.40 -30.41 12.73
N ASN A 453 5.09 -31.48 12.31
CA ASN A 453 5.13 -32.78 13.00
C ASN A 453 6.55 -33.20 13.46
N ASN A 454 7.50 -32.27 13.50
CA ASN A 454 8.89 -32.48 13.92
C ASN A 454 9.69 -33.50 13.05
N THR A 455 9.34 -33.67 11.77
CA THR A 455 10.11 -34.49 10.81
C THR A 455 10.65 -33.67 9.63
N MET A 456 11.81 -34.08 9.11
CA MET A 456 12.54 -33.38 8.03
C MET A 456 11.91 -33.54 6.63
N ALA A 457 10.82 -34.30 6.49
CA ALA A 457 10.26 -34.77 5.21
C ALA A 457 8.72 -34.58 5.07
N GLY A 458 8.17 -33.45 5.53
CA GLY A 458 6.71 -33.20 5.55
C GLY A 458 6.07 -32.94 4.17
N THR A 459 4.79 -33.35 4.01
CA THR A 459 3.94 -33.28 2.79
C THR A 459 2.47 -32.85 3.06
N TYR A 460 2.12 -31.55 3.11
CA TYR A 460 0.80 -30.87 2.87
C TYR A 460 -0.60 -31.45 3.35
N PHE A 461 -1.07 -31.51 4.66
CA PHE A 461 -2.48 -31.86 5.16
C PHE A 461 -2.96 -31.43 6.63
N PRO A 462 -4.27 -31.12 6.90
CA PRO A 462 -4.72 -30.03 7.79
C PRO A 462 -5.04 -30.31 9.28
N CYS A 463 -4.76 -31.48 9.86
CA CYS A 463 -5.13 -31.75 11.26
C CYS A 463 -4.00 -32.45 12.07
N GLU A 464 -3.72 -31.88 13.24
CA GLU A 464 -2.82 -32.27 14.36
C GLU A 464 -1.30 -32.42 14.09
N GLY A 465 -0.53 -31.54 14.75
CA GLY A 465 0.93 -31.50 14.76
C GLY A 465 1.48 -31.17 16.16
N VAL A 466 2.80 -31.30 16.32
CA VAL A 466 3.53 -31.00 17.56
C VAL A 466 3.55 -29.47 17.75
N LEU A 467 3.36 -28.99 18.97
CA LEU A 467 3.46 -27.55 19.26
C LEU A 467 4.92 -27.11 19.17
N VAL A 468 5.19 -26.03 18.44
CA VAL A 468 6.53 -25.41 18.37
C VAL A 468 6.65 -24.41 19.52
N PRO A 469 7.45 -24.67 20.56
CA PRO A 469 7.64 -23.74 21.65
C PRO A 469 8.41 -22.51 21.17
N ALA A 470 8.05 -21.33 21.66
CA ALA A 470 8.81 -20.10 21.47
C ALA A 470 8.89 -19.37 22.82
N PRO A 471 9.57 -19.96 23.83
CA PRO A 471 9.33 -19.61 25.23
C PRO A 471 10.06 -18.33 25.69
N THR A 472 11.03 -17.85 24.91
CA THR A 472 11.96 -16.81 25.36
C THR A 472 11.96 -15.63 24.38
N VAL A 473 11.81 -14.43 24.92
CA VAL A 473 12.01 -13.17 24.17
C VAL A 473 13.38 -13.17 23.49
N GLY A 474 13.41 -12.84 22.21
CA GLY A 474 14.62 -12.88 21.38
C GLY A 474 15.13 -14.29 21.05
N GLY A 475 14.59 -15.33 21.69
CA GLY A 475 14.90 -16.73 21.40
C GLY A 475 14.39 -17.13 20.02
N THR A 476 15.12 -18.02 19.36
CA THR A 476 14.75 -18.57 18.05
C THR A 476 14.58 -20.09 18.18
N THR A 477 13.42 -20.59 17.76
CA THR A 477 13.15 -22.02 17.56
C THR A 477 13.19 -22.30 16.07
N ALA A 478 13.94 -23.32 15.65
CA ALA A 478 14.15 -23.68 14.25
C ALA A 478 13.41 -24.96 13.86
#